data_AF-A0A6S6RV54-F1
#
_entry.id   AF-A0A6S6RV54-F1
#
_cell.length_a   1.000
_cell.length_b   1.000
_cell.length_c   1.000
_cell.angle_alpha   90.00
_cell.angle_beta   90.00
_cell.angle_gamma   90.00
#
_symmetry.space_group_name_H-M   'P 1'
#
loop_
_entity.id
_entity.type
_entity.pdbx_description
1 polymer ?
#
loop_
_entity_poly.entity_id
_entity_poly.type
_entity_poly.pdbx_seq_one_letter_code
_entity_poly.pdbx_strand_id
1 'polypeptide(L)'
;MALCTTLSFGFSQEEMDFVSFESSDAEMDEVKAHIEAGVAHCKKVGVAKCVEEFNQKESKWVVGDMYIFANDFDGVIMAHPKKPLKGKNLLDYKDSAGNTLFADFIAKVKADGEGWVDYIWTHPATEKDADKTSFVKGIGENQLIGCGIYHNADHKKAEESKVEEKKADDKK
;
A
#
# COMPACT_ATOMS: atom_id res chain seq x y z
N MET A 1 38.03 57.77 -26.17
CA MET A 1 38.52 57.13 -24.93
C MET A 1 37.34 56.96 -23.99
N ALA A 2 37.07 55.72 -23.56
CA ALA A 2 36.35 55.28 -22.34
C ALA A 2 34.89 55.82 -22.14
N LEU A 3 33.83 55.04 -21.87
CA LEU A 3 33.61 54.00 -20.84
C LEU A 3 32.17 53.45 -20.99
N CYS A 4 31.90 52.28 -20.36
CA CYS A 4 30.62 51.86 -19.74
C CYS A 4 29.41 51.56 -20.68
N THR A 5 28.63 50.48 -20.58
CA THR A 5 28.51 49.40 -19.60
C THR A 5 27.77 48.25 -20.28
N THR A 6 28.22 47.02 -20.06
CA THR A 6 27.52 45.77 -20.37
C THR A 6 26.28 45.63 -19.48
N LEU A 7 25.11 45.40 -20.06
CA LEU A 7 24.02 44.73 -19.33
C LEU A 7 23.57 43.50 -20.13
N SER A 8 24.26 42.40 -19.86
CA SER A 8 23.82 41.06 -20.24
C SER A 8 22.60 40.71 -19.40
N PHE A 9 21.41 40.69 -20.01
CA PHE A 9 20.25 40.03 -19.42
C PHE A 9 20.46 38.52 -19.57
N GLY A 10 21.09 37.94 -18.55
CA GLY A 10 21.02 36.51 -18.30
C GLY A 10 19.59 36.17 -17.94
N PHE A 11 18.85 35.59 -18.87
CA PHE A 11 17.66 34.82 -18.56
C PHE A 11 18.08 33.36 -18.62
N SER A 12 18.59 32.90 -17.48
CA SER A 12 18.86 31.50 -17.20
C SER A 12 17.55 30.75 -17.34
N GLN A 13 17.39 30.00 -18.42
CA GLN A 13 16.36 28.98 -18.54
C GLN A 13 16.91 27.70 -17.92
N GLU A 14 17.04 27.72 -16.60
CA GLU A 14 17.02 26.51 -15.79
C GLU A 14 15.54 26.07 -15.75
N GLU A 15 15.12 25.33 -16.77
CA GLU A 15 14.01 24.40 -16.64
C GLU A 15 14.49 23.34 -15.64
N MET A 16 14.30 23.65 -14.37
CA MET A 16 14.49 22.69 -13.29
C MET A 16 13.59 21.50 -13.55
N ASP A 17 14.19 20.32 -13.42
CA ASP A 17 13.56 19.00 -13.48
C ASP A 17 12.36 18.92 -12.51
N PHE A 18 11.19 19.34 -12.98
CA PHE A 18 9.90 18.94 -12.46
C PHE A 18 9.60 17.55 -13.03
N VAL A 19 9.03 16.67 -12.22
CA VAL A 19 8.63 15.29 -12.54
C VAL A 19 9.68 14.21 -12.26
N SER A 20 9.81 13.86 -10.98
CA SER A 20 9.96 12.45 -10.58
C SER A 20 9.24 12.11 -9.25
N PHE A 21 8.29 12.95 -8.80
CA PHE A 21 7.49 12.71 -7.59
C PHE A 21 6.07 12.18 -7.89
N GLU A 22 5.56 12.35 -9.13
CA GLU A 22 4.18 11.97 -9.49
C GLU A 22 3.87 10.46 -9.41
N SER A 23 4.87 9.59 -9.54
CA SER A 23 4.61 8.14 -9.55
C SER A 23 4.17 7.61 -8.20
N SER A 24 4.74 8.12 -7.10
CA SER A 24 4.42 7.62 -5.76
C SER A 24 3.11 8.19 -5.21
N ASP A 25 2.74 9.43 -5.55
CA ASP A 25 1.44 9.98 -5.12
C ASP A 25 0.26 9.25 -5.78
N ALA A 26 0.39 8.89 -7.06
CA ALA A 26 -0.65 8.19 -7.78
C ALA A 26 -0.96 6.80 -7.19
N GLU A 27 0.07 6.03 -6.83
CA GLU A 27 -0.09 4.72 -6.18
C GLU A 27 -0.73 4.86 -4.79
N MET A 28 -0.36 5.90 -4.04
CA MET A 28 -0.91 6.17 -2.72
C MET A 28 -2.38 6.61 -2.77
N ASP A 29 -2.76 7.38 -3.79
CA ASP A 29 -4.16 7.75 -4.01
C ASP A 29 -5.00 6.56 -4.49
N GLU A 30 -4.44 5.65 -5.30
CA GLU A 30 -5.10 4.39 -5.66
C GLU A 30 -5.35 3.51 -4.42
N VAL A 31 -4.35 3.41 -3.52
CA VAL A 31 -4.49 2.70 -2.24
C VAL A 31 -5.62 3.28 -1.40
N LYS A 32 -5.66 4.61 -1.24
CA LYS A 32 -6.75 5.28 -0.51
C LYS A 32 -8.10 4.98 -1.16
N ALA A 33 -8.23 5.16 -2.46
CA ALA A 33 -9.49 4.94 -3.18
C ALA A 33 -9.99 3.50 -3.01
N HIS A 34 -9.08 2.52 -3.03
CA HIS A 34 -9.42 1.12 -2.81
C HIS A 34 -9.86 0.82 -1.38
N ILE A 35 -9.22 1.42 -0.38
CA ILE A 35 -9.66 1.33 1.02
C ILE A 35 -11.03 1.97 1.17
N GLU A 36 -11.26 3.15 0.61
CA GLU A 36 -12.55 3.82 0.71
C GLU A 36 -13.67 3.01 0.07
N ALA A 37 -13.41 2.39 -1.09
CA ALA A 37 -14.32 1.43 -1.70
C ALA A 37 -14.57 0.23 -0.76
N GLY A 38 -13.53 -0.28 -0.11
CA GLY A 38 -13.60 -1.33 0.91
C GLY A 38 -14.47 -0.94 2.11
N VAL A 39 -14.23 0.23 2.69
CA VAL A 39 -15.03 0.77 3.80
C VAL A 39 -16.49 0.96 3.38
N ALA A 40 -16.73 1.51 2.20
CA ALA A 40 -18.08 1.73 1.68
C ALA A 40 -18.83 0.39 1.48
N HIS A 41 -18.13 -0.66 1.04
CA HIS A 41 -18.68 -2.00 0.95
C HIS A 41 -18.96 -2.59 2.34
N CYS A 42 -18.03 -2.48 3.28
CA CYS A 42 -18.22 -2.94 4.65
C CYS A 42 -19.40 -2.24 5.35
N LYS A 43 -19.63 -0.95 5.08
CA LYS A 43 -20.80 -0.21 5.58
C LYS A 43 -22.13 -0.73 5.00
N LYS A 44 -22.13 -1.24 3.77
CA LYS A 44 -23.34 -1.78 3.11
C LYS A 44 -23.65 -3.21 3.53
N VAL A 45 -22.63 -4.06 3.61
CA VAL A 45 -22.78 -5.52 3.81
C VAL A 45 -22.64 -5.92 5.27
N GLY A 46 -22.00 -5.07 6.09
CA GLY A 46 -21.65 -5.33 7.48
C GLY A 46 -20.25 -5.93 7.60
N VAL A 47 -19.55 -5.63 8.70
CA VAL A 47 -18.13 -5.97 8.84
C VAL A 47 -17.87 -7.47 8.78
N ALA A 48 -18.71 -8.30 9.42
CA ALA A 48 -18.55 -9.75 9.42
C ALA A 48 -18.49 -10.34 8.00
N LYS A 49 -19.42 -9.96 7.13
CA LYS A 49 -19.46 -10.42 5.72
C LYS A 49 -18.33 -9.82 4.89
N CYS A 50 -17.97 -8.56 5.16
CA CYS A 50 -16.86 -7.89 4.49
C CYS A 50 -15.53 -8.64 4.72
N VAL A 51 -15.27 -9.02 5.97
CA VAL A 51 -14.09 -9.81 6.35
C VAL A 51 -14.07 -11.18 5.66
N GLU A 52 -15.23 -11.83 5.50
CA GLU A 52 -15.31 -13.10 4.77
C GLU A 52 -14.98 -12.93 3.27
N GLU A 53 -15.44 -11.84 2.65
CA GLU A 53 -15.09 -11.51 1.27
C GLU A 53 -13.59 -11.21 1.12
N PHE A 54 -12.99 -10.47 2.05
CA PHE A 54 -11.55 -10.18 2.03
C PHE A 54 -10.67 -11.42 2.24
N ASN A 55 -11.23 -12.49 2.79
CA ASN A 55 -10.51 -13.75 2.99
C ASN A 55 -10.40 -14.59 1.69
N GLN A 56 -11.13 -14.23 0.64
CA GLN A 56 -11.02 -14.91 -0.65
C GLN A 56 -9.74 -14.48 -1.38
N LYS A 57 -8.98 -15.46 -1.89
CA LYS A 57 -7.67 -15.27 -2.54
C LYS A 57 -7.74 -14.45 -3.83
N GLU A 58 -8.86 -14.53 -4.54
CA GLU A 58 -9.09 -13.91 -5.84
C GLU A 58 -10.39 -13.09 -5.80
N SER A 59 -10.36 -11.98 -5.07
CA SER A 59 -11.47 -11.03 -5.02
C SER A 59 -11.13 -9.76 -5.78
N LYS A 60 -12.17 -8.98 -6.09
CA LYS A 60 -12.04 -7.58 -6.54
C LYS A 60 -11.16 -6.70 -5.62
N TRP A 61 -10.90 -7.16 -4.40
CA TRP A 61 -10.09 -6.49 -3.39
C TRP A 61 -8.59 -6.81 -3.46
N VAL A 62 -8.20 -7.77 -4.31
CA VAL A 62 -6.81 -8.17 -4.56
C VAL A 62 -6.44 -7.79 -5.99
N VAL A 63 -5.66 -6.73 -6.15
CA VAL A 63 -5.16 -6.24 -7.43
C VAL A 63 -3.65 -6.43 -7.45
N GLY A 64 -3.19 -7.53 -8.06
CA GLY A 64 -1.76 -7.89 -8.08
C GLY A 64 -1.18 -8.11 -6.67
N ASP A 65 -0.33 -7.18 -6.25
CA ASP A 65 0.34 -7.14 -4.95
C ASP A 65 -0.39 -6.25 -3.92
N MET A 66 -1.37 -5.47 -4.37
CA MET A 66 -2.24 -4.65 -3.54
C MET A 66 -3.44 -5.46 -3.05
N TYR A 67 -3.57 -5.62 -1.74
CA TYR A 67 -4.65 -6.39 -1.12
C TYR A 67 -5.14 -5.76 0.17
N ILE A 68 -6.45 -5.88 0.41
CA ILE A 68 -7.07 -5.47 1.66
C ILE A 68 -6.90 -6.58 2.72
N PHE A 69 -6.39 -6.22 3.89
CA PHE A 69 -6.36 -7.05 5.08
C PHE A 69 -7.23 -6.43 6.18
N ALA A 70 -7.70 -7.25 7.12
CA ALA A 70 -8.50 -6.79 8.25
C ALA A 70 -7.97 -7.36 9.56
N ASN A 71 -7.89 -6.52 10.59
CA ASN A 71 -7.54 -6.93 11.95
C ASN A 71 -8.40 -6.22 12.99
N ASP A 72 -8.43 -6.80 14.17
CA ASP A 72 -9.12 -6.24 15.33
C ASP A 72 -8.16 -5.37 16.18
N PHE A 73 -8.70 -4.52 17.06
CA PHE A 73 -7.93 -3.76 18.05
C PHE A 73 -7.29 -4.61 19.13
N ASP A 74 -7.72 -5.86 19.29
CA ASP A 74 -7.01 -6.88 20.09
C ASP A 74 -5.79 -7.49 19.36
N GLY A 75 -5.48 -7.05 18.13
CA GLY A 75 -4.38 -7.56 17.32
C GLY A 75 -4.65 -8.91 16.67
N VAL A 76 -5.91 -9.35 16.65
CA VAL A 76 -6.34 -10.60 15.99
C VAL A 76 -6.56 -10.35 14.50
N ILE A 77 -5.92 -11.13 13.65
CA ILE A 77 -6.11 -11.05 12.20
C ILE A 77 -7.44 -11.69 11.81
N MET A 78 -8.31 -10.91 11.19
CA MET A 78 -9.66 -11.34 10.82
C MET A 78 -9.71 -11.79 9.35
N ALA A 79 -9.01 -11.09 8.46
CA ALA A 79 -8.88 -11.46 7.05
C ALA A 79 -7.46 -11.21 6.54
N HIS A 80 -6.92 -12.21 5.84
CA HIS A 80 -5.67 -12.06 5.12
C HIS A 80 -5.72 -12.93 3.85
N PRO A 81 -5.89 -12.34 2.64
CA PRO A 81 -6.12 -13.11 1.41
C PRO A 81 -4.90 -13.95 1.02
N LYS A 82 -3.68 -13.44 1.23
CA LYS A 82 -2.44 -14.13 0.78
C LYS A 82 -1.87 -15.17 1.75
N LYS A 83 -2.20 -15.12 3.05
CA LYS A 83 -1.65 -16.03 4.08
C LYS A 83 -2.77 -16.51 5.03
N PRO A 84 -2.78 -17.78 5.45
CA PRO A 84 -3.79 -18.31 6.39
C PRO A 84 -3.49 -17.88 7.84
N LEU A 85 -3.52 -16.57 8.11
CA LEU A 85 -3.25 -15.98 9.43
C LEU A 85 -4.51 -15.67 10.23
N LYS A 86 -5.69 -16.00 9.69
CA LYS A 86 -6.99 -15.77 10.34
C LYS A 86 -7.03 -16.36 11.76
N GLY A 87 -7.44 -15.55 12.73
CA GLY A 87 -7.60 -15.91 14.14
C GLY A 87 -6.30 -15.89 14.96
N LYS A 88 -5.15 -15.54 14.37
CA LYS A 88 -3.90 -15.39 15.11
C LYS A 88 -3.80 -13.99 15.71
N ASN A 89 -3.38 -13.91 16.96
CA ASN A 89 -3.01 -12.64 17.59
C ASN A 89 -1.56 -12.31 17.19
N LEU A 90 -1.36 -11.16 16.56
CA LEU A 90 -0.06 -10.66 16.13
C LEU A 90 0.26 -9.30 16.76
N LEU A 91 -0.36 -8.95 17.88
CA LEU A 91 -0.13 -7.66 18.55
C LEU A 91 1.34 -7.46 18.94
N ASP A 92 1.98 -8.51 19.47
CA ASP A 92 3.41 -8.52 19.84
C ASP A 92 4.34 -8.95 18.70
N TYR A 93 3.82 -9.09 17.47
CA TYR A 93 4.65 -9.46 16.33
C TYR A 93 5.61 -8.32 15.98
N LYS A 94 6.89 -8.67 15.82
CA LYS A 94 7.95 -7.76 15.39
C LYS A 94 8.47 -8.20 14.04
N ASP A 95 8.60 -7.26 13.12
CA ASP A 95 9.26 -7.50 11.83
C ASP A 95 10.79 -7.61 11.99
N SER A 96 11.50 -7.83 10.88
CA SER A 96 12.96 -7.92 10.84
C SER A 96 13.67 -6.63 11.27
N ALA A 97 12.98 -5.48 11.24
CA ALA A 97 13.48 -4.19 11.74
C ALA A 97 13.12 -3.95 13.22
N GLY A 98 12.32 -4.81 13.84
CA GLY A 98 11.84 -4.69 15.21
C GLY A 98 10.58 -3.85 15.37
N ASN A 99 9.91 -3.46 14.29
CA ASN A 99 8.70 -2.66 14.31
C ASN A 99 7.47 -3.51 14.67
N THR A 100 6.61 -2.95 15.51
CA THR A 100 5.34 -3.56 15.93
C THR A 100 4.20 -3.09 15.04
N LEU A 101 4.23 -3.48 13.77
CA LEU A 101 3.30 -2.97 12.74
C LEU A 101 1.82 -3.04 13.14
N PHE A 102 1.38 -4.11 13.80
CA PHE A 102 -0.02 -4.23 14.24
C PHE A 102 -0.37 -3.27 15.37
N ALA A 103 0.54 -3.07 16.32
CA ALA A 103 0.35 -2.09 17.38
C ALA A 103 0.32 -0.66 16.82
N ASP A 104 1.19 -0.35 15.85
CA ASP A 104 1.22 0.94 15.17
C ASP A 104 -0.06 1.21 14.36
N PHE A 105 -0.60 0.21 13.64
CA PHE A 105 -1.88 0.35 12.95
C PHE A 105 -3.01 0.69 13.93
N ILE A 106 -3.08 -0.03 15.05
CA ILE A 106 -4.11 0.18 16.07
C ILE A 106 -3.95 1.56 16.71
N ALA A 107 -2.73 1.96 17.05
CA ALA A 107 -2.44 3.26 17.63
C ALA A 107 -2.84 4.40 16.69
N LYS A 108 -2.50 4.30 15.39
CA LYS A 108 -2.87 5.29 14.37
C LYS A 108 -4.38 5.38 14.16
N VAL A 109 -5.05 4.24 14.01
CA VAL A 109 -6.51 4.22 13.83
C VAL A 109 -7.23 4.73 15.09
N LYS A 110 -6.71 4.45 16.30
CA LYS A 110 -7.30 4.98 17.54
C LYS A 110 -7.07 6.48 17.72
N ALA A 111 -5.94 7.01 17.24
CA ALA A 111 -5.61 8.43 17.35
C ALA A 111 -6.34 9.28 16.30
N ASP A 112 -6.25 8.87 15.03
CA ASP A 112 -6.65 9.69 13.87
C ASP A 112 -7.82 9.08 13.07
N GLY A 113 -8.21 7.83 13.36
CA GLY A 113 -9.22 7.08 12.60
C GLY A 113 -8.67 6.41 11.32
N GLU A 114 -7.62 6.99 10.75
CA GLU A 114 -6.92 6.50 9.57
C GLU A 114 -5.46 6.95 9.56
N GLY A 115 -4.60 6.27 8.81
CA GLY A 115 -3.20 6.67 8.73
C GLY A 115 -2.35 5.80 7.83
N TRP A 116 -1.20 6.34 7.44
CA TRP A 116 -0.15 5.61 6.75
C TRP A 116 0.85 5.03 7.75
N VAL A 117 1.23 3.78 7.52
CA VAL A 117 2.24 3.08 8.31
C VAL A 117 3.15 2.29 7.38
N ASP A 118 4.45 2.55 7.53
CA ASP A 118 5.55 1.91 6.82
C ASP A 118 6.13 0.79 7.69
N TYR A 119 6.30 -0.40 7.12
CA TYR A 119 6.81 -1.58 7.82
C TYR A 119 7.43 -2.57 6.84
N ILE A 120 8.18 -3.53 7.37
CA ILE A 120 8.77 -4.59 6.55
C ILE A 120 7.84 -5.80 6.58
N TRP A 121 7.46 -6.30 5.40
CA TRP A 121 6.64 -7.49 5.28
C TRP A 121 7.20 -8.46 4.25
N THR A 122 7.23 -9.74 4.63
CA THR A 122 7.68 -10.80 3.73
C THR A 122 6.70 -10.97 2.57
N HIS A 123 7.17 -10.66 1.37
CA HIS A 123 6.38 -10.70 0.16
C HIS A 123 5.91 -12.14 -0.16
N PRO A 124 4.62 -12.38 -0.45
CA PRO A 124 4.10 -13.74 -0.63
C PRO A 124 4.63 -14.44 -1.90
N ALA A 125 5.11 -13.72 -2.91
CA ALA A 125 5.61 -14.32 -4.15
C ALA A 125 7.13 -14.58 -4.15
N THR A 126 7.90 -13.79 -3.42
CA THR A 126 9.37 -13.88 -3.40
C THR A 126 9.91 -14.40 -2.07
N GLU A 127 9.07 -14.47 -1.03
CA GLU A 127 9.43 -14.86 0.34
C GLU A 127 10.58 -14.03 0.93
N LYS A 128 10.82 -12.85 0.37
CA LYS A 128 11.81 -11.89 0.83
C LYS A 128 11.13 -10.76 1.59
N ASP A 129 11.84 -10.25 2.58
CA ASP A 129 11.43 -9.06 3.31
C ASP A 129 11.48 -7.84 2.38
N ALA A 130 10.36 -7.13 2.31
CA ALA A 130 10.22 -5.94 1.48
C ALA A 130 9.56 -4.81 2.27
N ASP A 131 10.01 -3.58 2.02
CA ASP A 131 9.39 -2.38 2.56
C ASP A 131 8.00 -2.22 1.98
N LYS A 132 7.02 -2.13 2.87
CA LYS A 132 5.60 -2.00 2.53
C LYS A 132 5.03 -0.81 3.28
N THR A 133 4.30 0.01 2.54
CA THR A 133 3.54 1.11 3.14
C THR A 133 2.07 0.79 2.99
N SER A 134 1.36 0.79 4.11
CA SER A 134 -0.08 0.55 4.12
C SER A 134 -0.83 1.73 4.70
N PHE A 135 -1.93 2.08 4.03
CA PHE A 135 -2.96 2.89 4.60
C PHE A 135 -3.85 1.99 5.47
N VAL A 136 -4.18 2.43 6.66
CA VAL A 136 -5.10 1.76 7.58
C VAL A 136 -6.25 2.68 7.93
N LYS A 137 -7.45 2.11 8.05
CA LYS A 137 -8.68 2.84 8.39
C LYS A 137 -9.58 2.00 9.28
N GLY A 138 -10.07 2.61 10.34
CA GLY A 138 -11.03 1.98 11.25
C GLY A 138 -12.36 1.69 10.56
N ILE A 139 -12.92 0.50 10.82
CA ILE A 139 -14.26 0.10 10.41
C ILE A 139 -15.07 -0.39 11.61
N GLY A 140 -16.24 0.23 11.83
CA GLY A 140 -17.07 -0.12 12.98
C GLY A 140 -16.44 0.29 14.31
N GLU A 141 -16.68 -0.51 15.36
CA GLU A 141 -16.29 -0.16 16.74
C GLU A 141 -14.88 -0.66 17.13
N ASN A 142 -14.49 -1.88 16.70
CA ASN A 142 -13.22 -2.51 17.12
C ASN A 142 -12.36 -3.09 15.99
N GLN A 143 -12.73 -2.83 14.73
CA GLN A 143 -12.09 -3.45 13.58
C GLN A 143 -11.42 -2.40 12.71
N LEU A 144 -10.39 -2.82 11.99
CA LEU A 144 -9.70 -1.96 11.03
C LEU A 144 -9.39 -2.74 9.76
N ILE A 145 -9.34 -2.01 8.66
CA ILE A 145 -8.87 -2.52 7.38
C ILE A 145 -7.64 -1.77 6.95
N GLY A 146 -6.77 -2.46 6.24
CA GLY A 146 -5.58 -1.86 5.65
C GLY A 146 -5.34 -2.37 4.25
N CYS A 147 -4.69 -1.55 3.44
CA CYS A 147 -4.23 -1.87 2.10
C CYS A 147 -2.90 -1.17 1.88
N GLY A 148 -1.99 -1.78 1.16
CA GLY A 148 -0.68 -1.20 0.95
C GLY A 148 0.03 -1.72 -0.27
N ILE A 149 1.11 -1.00 -0.59
CA ILE A 149 1.99 -1.19 -1.74
C ILE A 149 3.39 -1.49 -1.25
N TYR A 150 4.15 -2.23 -2.06
CA TYR A 150 5.55 -2.56 -1.77
C TYR A 150 6.46 -1.59 -2.51
N HIS A 151 7.42 -1.00 -1.80
CA HIS A 151 8.31 0.04 -2.33
C HIS A 151 9.62 -0.49 -2.90
N ASN A 152 9.85 -1.81 -2.88
CA ASN A 152 11.15 -2.36 -3.25
C ASN A 152 11.37 -2.44 -4.77
N ALA A 153 12.56 -2.01 -5.22
CA ALA A 153 12.97 -1.96 -6.62
C ALA A 153 12.95 -3.32 -7.36
N ASP A 154 12.91 -4.43 -6.64
CA ASP A 154 12.74 -5.77 -7.21
C ASP A 154 11.31 -6.04 -7.73
N HIS A 155 10.30 -5.28 -7.27
CA HIS A 155 8.93 -5.36 -7.81
C HIS A 155 8.82 -4.80 -9.23
N LYS A 156 9.58 -3.75 -9.54
CA LYS A 156 9.58 -3.16 -10.89
C LYS A 156 9.99 -4.20 -11.94
N LYS A 157 10.92 -5.10 -11.59
CA LYS A 157 11.36 -6.19 -12.46
C LYS A 157 10.38 -7.37 -12.53
N ALA A 158 9.66 -7.67 -11.44
CA ALA A 158 8.71 -8.78 -11.41
C ALA A 158 7.45 -8.48 -12.24
N GLU A 159 6.98 -7.23 -12.24
CA GLU A 159 5.83 -6.82 -13.04
C GLU A 159 6.18 -6.69 -14.54
N GLU A 160 7.37 -6.16 -14.86
CA GLU A 160 7.90 -6.13 -16.24
C GLU A 160 8.06 -7.56 -16.81
N SER A 161 8.48 -8.53 -16.00
CA SER A 161 8.62 -9.93 -16.45
C SER A 161 7.30 -10.66 -16.73
N LYS A 162 6.15 -10.19 -16.20
CA LYS A 162 4.83 -10.76 -16.51
C LYS A 162 4.16 -10.11 -17.72
N VAL A 163 4.60 -8.92 -18.14
CA VAL A 163 4.09 -8.26 -19.35
C VAL A 163 4.69 -8.88 -20.62
N GLU A 164 5.88 -9.46 -20.57
CA GLU A 164 6.47 -10.15 -21.73
C GLU A 164 5.88 -11.53 -22.02
N GLU A 165 5.43 -12.30 -21.01
CA GLU A 165 4.88 -13.65 -21.26
C GLU A 165 3.46 -13.64 -21.85
N LYS A 166 2.66 -12.58 -21.61
CA LYS A 166 1.30 -12.46 -22.20
C LYS A 166 1.25 -11.93 -23.63
N LYS A 167 2.38 -11.59 -24.26
CA LYS A 167 2.44 -11.20 -25.68
C LYS A 167 2.78 -12.33 -26.65
N ALA A 168 2.92 -13.58 -26.16
CA ALA A 168 3.37 -14.69 -27.01
C ALA A 168 2.26 -15.60 -27.58
N ASP A 169 0.99 -15.48 -27.17
CA ASP A 169 -0.09 -16.41 -27.59
C ASP A 169 -1.22 -15.75 -28.40
N ASP A 170 -0.91 -14.73 -29.20
CA ASP A 170 -1.81 -14.27 -30.28
C ASP A 170 -1.04 -14.21 -31.60
N LYS A 171 -0.48 -15.35 -31.99
CA LYS A 171 -0.06 -15.59 -33.37
C LYS A 171 -0.24 -17.07 -33.71
N LYS A 172 -1.48 -17.45 -33.99
CA LYS A 172 -1.75 -18.55 -34.89
C LYS A 172 -2.97 -18.27 -35.76
#